data_AF-A0A7C7UYH1-F1
#
_entry.id   AF-A0A7C7UYH1-F1
#
_cell.length_a   1.000
_cell.length_b   1.000
_cell.length_c   1.000
_cell.angle_alpha   90.00
_cell.angle_beta   90.00
_cell.angle_gamma   90.00
#
_symmetry.space_group_name_H-M   'P 1'
#
loop_
_entity.id
_entity.type
_entity.pdbx_description
1 polymer ?
#
loop_
_entity_poly.entity_id
_entity_poly.type
_entity_poly.pdbx_seq_one_letter_code
_entity_poly.pdbx_strand_id
1 'polypeptide(L)'
;EVRKPGIYRLEKGMRLYDIIMKAGGFTENAYPRGLIFIRESAKELQEQHLKIAITALEEGLLKADEGLGTVGGTSEERMIIQLTLNKQRELLRIIKEKAKIGLGRIALDIPERLEDLRNSPSNILLEDGDYIYIPPRPNYILVLGEVYNQISLPYIKGKPLSYYLELVGGTTPNADLENIYVIKANGRVISRRNYNELLSFEWNNGKLYFGRDFMDMPLEEGDTIVVPTKLKIPVLWRPLIRDVVQIIFQAISTAVLAKRL
;
A
#
# COMPACT_ATOMS: atom_id res chain seq x y z
N GLU A 1 6.13 19.51 -4.76
CA GLU A 1 6.80 20.16 -5.88
C GLU A 1 5.79 20.84 -6.78
N VAL A 2 5.43 22.04 -6.37
CA VAL A 2 4.70 23.03 -7.14
C VAL A 2 5.54 24.30 -7.13
N ARG A 3 5.35 25.19 -8.11
CA ARG A 3 6.18 26.40 -8.21
C ARG A 3 6.02 27.34 -7.02
N LYS A 4 4.84 27.35 -6.40
CA LYS A 4 4.49 28.18 -5.24
C LYS A 4 3.89 27.30 -4.14
N PRO A 5 4.70 26.65 -3.29
CA PRO A 5 4.18 25.92 -2.14
C PRO A 5 3.59 26.90 -1.12
N GLY A 6 2.53 26.49 -0.43
CA GLY A 6 1.90 27.32 0.60
C GLY A 6 0.47 26.89 0.92
N ILE A 7 -0.15 27.66 1.82
CA ILE A 7 -1.55 27.49 2.20
C ILE A 7 -2.39 28.38 1.28
N TYR A 8 -3.47 27.83 0.76
CA TYR A 8 -4.38 28.52 -0.15
C TYR A 8 -5.78 28.55 0.43
N ARG A 9 -6.47 29.68 0.21
CA ARG A 9 -7.88 29.80 0.58
C ARG A 9 -8.72 28.94 -0.36
N LEU A 10 -9.52 28.05 0.22
CA LEU A 10 -10.47 27.24 -0.52
C LEU A 10 -11.65 28.09 -1.01
N GLU A 11 -12.01 27.95 -2.28
CA GLU A 11 -13.18 28.56 -2.92
C GLU A 11 -14.26 27.52 -3.20
N LYS A 12 -15.52 27.95 -3.24
CA LYS A 12 -16.65 27.05 -3.49
C LYS A 12 -16.52 26.40 -4.87
N GLY A 13 -16.51 25.07 -4.91
CA GLY A 13 -16.43 24.28 -6.14
C GLY A 13 -15.02 24.08 -6.68
N MET A 14 -14.00 24.51 -5.93
CA MET A 14 -12.60 24.35 -6.31
C MET A 14 -12.19 22.88 -6.34
N ARG A 15 -11.45 22.48 -7.38
CA ARG A 15 -10.97 21.11 -7.58
C ARG A 15 -9.45 21.03 -7.52
N LEU A 16 -8.93 19.80 -7.50
CA LEU A 16 -7.50 19.52 -7.45
C LEU A 16 -6.71 20.20 -8.58
N TYR A 17 -7.26 20.24 -9.80
CA TYR A 17 -6.64 20.97 -10.91
C TYR A 17 -6.49 22.48 -10.59
N ASP A 18 -7.53 23.10 -10.03
CA ASP A 18 -7.55 24.55 -9.79
C ASP A 18 -6.51 24.97 -8.75
N ILE A 19 -6.33 24.17 -7.70
CA ILE A 19 -5.35 24.47 -6.65
C ILE A 19 -3.91 24.30 -7.15
N ILE A 20 -3.64 23.27 -7.94
CA ILE A 20 -2.32 23.06 -8.53
C ILE A 20 -2.00 24.19 -9.51
N MET A 21 -2.98 24.64 -10.31
CA MET A 21 -2.83 25.81 -11.18
C MET A 21 -2.56 27.09 -10.39
N LYS A 22 -3.30 27.36 -9.30
CA LYS A 22 -3.04 28.51 -8.41
C LYS A 22 -1.64 28.45 -7.78
N ALA A 23 -1.15 27.24 -7.49
CA ALA A 23 0.21 27.01 -7.03
C ALA A 23 1.29 27.15 -8.12
N GLY A 24 0.93 27.61 -9.32
CA GLY A 24 1.83 27.83 -10.45
C GLY A 24 2.15 26.55 -11.23
N GLY A 25 1.38 25.49 -11.04
CA GLY A 25 1.58 24.20 -11.70
C GLY A 25 2.72 23.37 -11.12
N PHE A 26 2.97 22.24 -11.77
CA PHE A 26 4.09 21.36 -11.44
C PHE A 26 5.45 22.01 -11.79
N THR A 27 6.46 21.71 -11.00
CA THR A 27 7.86 22.01 -11.36
C THR A 27 8.40 20.94 -12.31
N GLU A 28 9.55 21.16 -12.94
CA GLU A 28 10.18 20.16 -13.82
C GLU A 28 10.58 18.88 -13.07
N ASN A 29 10.95 19.02 -11.80
CA ASN A 29 11.30 17.91 -10.93
C ASN A 29 10.10 17.30 -10.21
N ALA A 30 8.88 17.77 -10.45
CA ALA A 30 7.70 17.24 -9.77
C ALA A 30 7.35 15.83 -10.24
N TYR A 31 6.73 15.06 -9.35
CA TYR A 31 6.21 13.75 -9.66
C TYR A 31 4.72 13.63 -9.35
N PRO A 32 3.86 14.01 -10.32
CA PRO A 32 2.41 13.97 -10.16
C PRO A 32 1.88 12.57 -9.82
N ARG A 33 2.43 11.51 -10.42
CA ARG A 33 2.05 10.12 -10.12
C ARG A 33 2.32 9.70 -8.68
N GLY A 34 3.22 10.40 -7.98
CA GLY A 34 3.52 10.20 -6.57
C GLY A 34 2.71 11.08 -5.62
N LEU A 35 1.73 11.84 -6.13
CA LEU A 35 0.95 12.77 -5.31
C LEU A 35 0.29 12.06 -4.13
N ILE A 36 0.48 12.63 -2.94
CA ILE A 36 -0.18 12.24 -1.71
C ILE A 36 -1.27 13.25 -1.41
N PHE A 37 -2.50 12.74 -1.31
CA PHE A 37 -3.68 13.50 -0.95
C PHE A 37 -4.18 13.00 0.41
N ILE A 38 -4.32 13.90 1.38
CA ILE A 38 -4.81 13.60 2.72
C ILE A 38 -6.05 14.44 2.99
N ARG A 39 -7.10 13.80 3.48
CA ARG A 39 -8.40 14.41 3.77
C ARG A 39 -8.91 13.98 5.14
N GLU A 40 -9.35 14.95 5.94
CA GLU A 40 -9.83 14.69 7.29
C GLU A 40 -11.14 13.88 7.30
N SER A 41 -12.12 14.19 6.44
CA SER A 41 -13.37 13.43 6.37
C SER A 41 -13.15 11.95 5.99
N ALA A 42 -12.19 11.69 5.10
CA ALA A 42 -11.78 10.33 4.74
C ALA A 42 -11.08 9.64 5.92
N LYS A 43 -10.28 10.38 6.69
CA LYS A 43 -9.61 9.88 7.90
C LYS A 43 -10.62 9.46 8.95
N GLU A 44 -11.60 10.31 9.26
CA GLU A 44 -12.66 10.01 10.22
C GLU A 44 -13.44 8.74 9.82
N LEU A 45 -13.82 8.61 8.55
CA LEU A 45 -14.53 7.43 8.06
C LEU A 45 -13.67 6.16 8.19
N GLN A 46 -12.39 6.24 7.81
CA GLN A 46 -11.47 5.11 7.93
C GLN A 46 -11.19 4.74 9.40
N GLU A 47 -11.11 5.72 10.30
CA GLU A 47 -10.98 5.50 11.75
C GLU A 47 -12.20 4.76 12.32
N GLN A 48 -13.41 5.12 11.90
CA GLN A 48 -14.64 4.44 12.30
C GLN A 48 -14.65 2.97 11.83
N HIS A 49 -14.34 2.73 10.56
CA HIS A 49 -14.25 1.37 10.03
C HIS A 49 -13.15 0.54 10.71
N LEU A 50 -11.99 1.15 10.97
CA LEU A 50 -10.90 0.51 11.70
C LEU A 50 -11.33 0.12 13.11
N LYS A 51 -12.06 1.01 13.81
CA LYS A 51 -12.58 0.74 15.15
C LYS A 51 -13.52 -0.47 15.14
N ILE A 52 -14.48 -0.52 14.21
CA ILE A 52 -15.41 -1.65 14.07
C ILE A 52 -14.65 -2.96 13.79
N ALA A 53 -13.69 -2.93 12.87
CA ALA A 53 -12.88 -4.11 12.54
C ALA A 53 -12.07 -4.59 13.75
N ILE A 54 -11.43 -3.68 14.50
CA ILE A 54 -10.69 -4.03 15.72
C ILE A 54 -11.62 -4.63 16.76
N THR A 55 -12.80 -4.04 17.01
CA THR A 55 -13.76 -4.57 17.99
C THR A 55 -14.21 -5.98 17.61
N ALA A 56 -14.51 -6.23 16.33
CA ALA A 56 -14.86 -7.58 15.87
C ALA A 56 -13.72 -8.60 16.08
N LEU A 57 -12.47 -8.18 15.89
CA LEU A 57 -11.30 -9.03 16.17
C LEU A 57 -11.13 -9.29 17.67
N GLU A 58 -11.28 -8.26 18.51
CA GLU A 58 -11.22 -8.38 19.98
C GLU A 58 -12.30 -9.37 20.49
N GLU A 59 -13.54 -9.24 20.01
CA GLU A 59 -14.63 -10.17 20.35
C GLU A 59 -14.36 -11.60 19.89
N GLY A 60 -13.80 -11.76 18.68
CA GLY A 60 -13.40 -13.08 18.17
C GLY A 60 -12.33 -13.74 19.03
N LEU A 61 -11.35 -12.95 19.51
CA LEU A 61 -10.31 -13.42 20.42
C LEU A 61 -10.88 -13.79 21.80
N LEU A 62 -11.83 -13.01 22.33
CA LEU A 62 -12.47 -13.30 23.62
C LEU A 62 -13.29 -14.59 23.57
N LYS A 63 -14.09 -14.81 22.52
CA LYS A 63 -14.84 -16.07 22.34
C LYS A 63 -13.93 -17.28 22.19
N ALA A 64 -12.76 -17.11 21.55
CA ALA A 64 -11.75 -18.15 21.48
C ALA A 64 -11.21 -18.48 22.88
N ASP A 65 -10.87 -17.46 23.69
CA ASP A 65 -10.38 -17.60 25.07
C ASP A 65 -11.42 -18.35 25.96
N GLU A 66 -12.69 -17.98 25.88
CA GLU A 66 -13.79 -18.61 26.63
C GLU A 66 -14.04 -20.06 26.20
N GLY A 67 -14.02 -20.34 24.89
CA GLY A 67 -14.17 -21.68 24.33
C GLY A 67 -13.03 -22.64 24.70
N LEU A 68 -11.87 -22.12 25.11
CA LEU A 68 -10.71 -22.89 25.55
C LEU A 68 -10.74 -23.19 27.06
N GLY A 69 -11.45 -22.39 27.86
CA GLY A 69 -11.67 -22.64 29.29
C GLY A 69 -12.53 -23.88 29.59
N THR A 70 -13.33 -24.32 28.61
CA THR A 70 -14.17 -25.53 28.69
C THR A 70 -13.50 -26.78 28.12
N VAL A 71 -12.36 -26.64 27.43
CA VAL A 71 -11.61 -27.77 26.86
C VAL A 71 -10.79 -28.44 27.97
N GLY A 72 -11.21 -29.65 28.37
CA GLY A 72 -10.39 -30.55 29.16
C GLY A 72 -9.08 -30.84 28.43
N GLY A 73 -7.96 -30.68 29.11
CA GLY A 73 -6.62 -30.81 28.53
C GLY A 73 -5.54 -30.74 29.60
N THR A 74 -4.35 -31.23 29.27
CA THR A 74 -3.20 -31.26 30.17
C THR A 74 -2.69 -29.84 30.48
N SER A 75 -1.96 -29.66 31.59
CA SER A 75 -1.40 -28.35 31.98
C SER A 75 -0.51 -27.72 30.91
N GLU A 76 0.14 -28.56 30.09
CA GLU A 76 1.02 -28.14 28.99
C GLU A 76 0.24 -27.58 27.79
N GLU A 77 -0.86 -28.24 27.40
CA GLU A 77 -1.73 -27.76 26.30
C GLU A 77 -2.34 -26.41 26.63
N ARG A 78 -2.80 -26.22 27.89
CA ARG A 78 -3.31 -24.93 28.37
C ARG A 78 -2.26 -23.83 28.30
N MET A 79 -1.00 -24.13 28.61
CA MET A 79 0.10 -23.17 28.51
C MET A 79 0.36 -22.77 27.05
N ILE A 80 0.38 -23.72 26.11
CA ILE A 80 0.58 -23.45 24.68
C ILE A 80 -0.57 -22.60 24.12
N ILE A 81 -1.80 -22.92 24.50
CA ILE A 81 -2.99 -22.13 24.15
C ILE A 81 -2.86 -20.69 24.67
N GLN A 82 -2.52 -20.50 25.95
CA GLN A 82 -2.34 -19.18 26.55
C GLN A 82 -1.23 -18.37 25.86
N LEU A 83 -0.09 -19.02 25.55
CA LEU A 83 1.01 -18.39 24.81
C LEU A 83 0.57 -17.94 23.42
N THR A 84 -0.26 -18.74 22.75
CA THR A 84 -0.79 -18.44 21.43
C THR A 84 -1.71 -17.21 21.50
N LEU A 85 -2.65 -17.18 22.44
CA LEU A 85 -3.56 -16.04 22.65
C LEU A 85 -2.81 -14.74 22.97
N ASN A 86 -1.77 -14.82 23.82
CA ASN A 86 -0.95 -13.65 24.16
C ASN A 86 -0.24 -13.08 22.93
N LYS A 87 0.30 -13.95 22.06
CA LYS A 87 0.90 -13.51 20.78
C LYS A 87 -0.12 -12.83 19.87
N GLN A 88 -1.37 -13.31 19.84
CA GLN A 88 -2.44 -12.74 19.03
C GLN A 88 -2.86 -11.35 19.53
N ARG A 89 -2.98 -11.18 20.86
CA ARG A 89 -3.25 -9.87 21.48
C ARG A 89 -2.15 -8.87 21.18
N GLU A 90 -0.88 -9.29 21.26
CA GLU A 90 0.25 -8.43 20.96
C GLU A 90 0.29 -8.03 19.47
N LEU A 91 0.00 -8.97 18.57
CA LEU A 91 -0.14 -8.65 17.15
C LEU A 91 -1.21 -7.58 16.95
N LEU A 92 -2.41 -7.77 17.52
CA LEU A 92 -3.53 -6.81 17.42
C LEU A 92 -3.14 -5.41 17.91
N ARG A 93 -2.37 -5.33 19.01
CA ARG A 93 -1.83 -4.06 19.53
C ARG A 93 -0.95 -3.36 18.47
N ILE A 94 -0.06 -4.10 17.83
CA ILE A 94 0.80 -3.59 16.77
C ILE A 94 -0.03 -3.12 15.56
N ILE A 95 -1.06 -3.89 15.15
CA ILE A 95 -1.98 -3.48 14.07
C ILE A 95 -2.61 -2.13 14.40
N LYS A 96 -3.19 -2.01 15.60
CA LYS A 96 -3.89 -0.81 16.06
C LYS A 96 -2.99 0.42 16.09
N GLU A 97 -1.72 0.24 16.46
CA GLU A 97 -0.73 1.32 16.49
C GLU A 97 -0.33 1.74 15.08
N LYS A 98 -0.02 0.77 14.20
CA LYS A 98 0.49 1.05 12.84
C LYS A 98 -0.60 1.48 11.86
N ALA A 99 -1.83 0.99 12.01
CA ALA A 99 -2.96 1.32 11.15
C ALA A 99 -3.29 2.81 11.12
N LYS A 100 -2.98 3.53 12.20
CA LYS A 100 -3.24 4.98 12.30
C LYS A 100 -2.35 5.82 11.39
N ILE A 101 -1.18 5.32 10.98
CA ILE A 101 -0.14 6.11 10.30
C ILE A 101 -0.52 6.43 8.83
N GLY A 102 -1.49 5.71 8.25
CA GLY A 102 -1.93 5.88 6.85
C GLY A 102 -3.33 6.46 6.65
N LEU A 103 -4.04 6.82 7.72
CA LEU A 103 -5.45 7.24 7.62
C LEU A 103 -5.59 8.63 6.97
N GLY A 104 -6.70 8.83 6.29
CA GLY A 104 -7.01 10.05 5.53
C GLY A 104 -6.41 10.08 4.13
N ARG A 105 -5.51 9.15 3.79
CA ARG A 105 -4.89 9.11 2.47
C ARG A 105 -5.91 8.65 1.41
N ILE A 106 -6.02 9.44 0.34
CA ILE A 106 -6.79 9.10 -0.84
C ILE A 106 -5.82 8.82 -1.99
N ALA A 107 -5.84 7.60 -2.51
CA ALA A 107 -5.04 7.23 -3.65
C ALA A 107 -5.65 7.81 -4.93
N LEU A 108 -4.94 8.75 -5.57
CA LEU A 108 -5.35 9.36 -6.83
C LEU A 108 -4.41 8.94 -7.95
N ASP A 109 -4.96 8.77 -9.14
CA ASP A 109 -4.18 8.49 -10.35
C ASP A 109 -4.01 9.79 -11.14
N ILE A 110 -2.90 10.48 -10.89
CA ILE A 110 -2.65 11.82 -11.41
C ILE A 110 -1.83 11.69 -12.69
N PRO A 111 -2.32 12.22 -13.83
CA PRO A 111 -1.54 12.22 -15.07
C PRO A 111 -0.30 13.12 -14.93
N GLU A 112 0.72 12.83 -15.75
CA GLU A 112 1.97 13.62 -15.76
C GLU A 112 1.76 15.06 -16.20
N ARG A 113 0.83 15.28 -17.13
CA ARG A 113 0.49 16.62 -17.62
C ARG A 113 -0.65 17.18 -16.80
N LEU A 114 -0.50 18.43 -16.38
CA LEU A 114 -1.51 19.11 -15.58
C LEU A 114 -2.82 19.31 -16.36
N GLU A 115 -2.74 19.51 -17.68
CA GLU A 115 -3.93 19.71 -18.53
C GLU A 115 -4.82 18.47 -18.56
N ASP A 116 -4.20 17.27 -18.58
CA ASP A 116 -4.92 16.00 -18.59
C ASP A 116 -5.68 15.76 -17.28
N LEU A 117 -5.19 16.35 -16.18
CA LEU A 117 -5.87 16.27 -14.89
C LEU A 117 -7.25 16.91 -14.96
N ARG A 118 -7.46 17.99 -15.73
CA ARG A 118 -8.74 18.73 -15.77
C ARG A 118 -9.95 17.83 -16.01
N ASN A 119 -9.82 16.85 -16.90
CA ASN A 119 -10.88 15.92 -17.29
C ASN A 119 -10.73 14.52 -16.67
N SER A 120 -9.74 14.32 -15.79
CA SER A 120 -9.49 13.05 -15.13
C SER A 120 -10.49 12.83 -13.98
N PRO A 121 -10.91 11.58 -13.72
CA PRO A 121 -11.65 11.21 -12.50
C PRO A 121 -10.93 11.63 -11.21
N SER A 122 -9.61 11.77 -11.25
CA SER A 122 -8.79 12.21 -10.11
C SER A 122 -8.91 13.71 -9.82
N ASN A 123 -9.59 14.49 -10.67
CA ASN A 123 -9.86 15.91 -10.43
C ASN A 123 -11.03 16.11 -9.47
N ILE A 124 -10.85 15.63 -8.25
CA ILE A 124 -11.87 15.65 -7.21
C ILE A 124 -12.10 17.06 -6.67
N LEU A 125 -13.29 17.28 -6.10
CA LEU A 125 -13.61 18.49 -5.35
C LEU A 125 -12.80 18.52 -4.06
N LEU A 126 -12.31 19.70 -3.71
CA LEU A 126 -11.55 19.92 -2.49
C LEU A 126 -12.47 20.22 -1.31
N GLU A 127 -12.00 19.83 -0.13
CA GLU A 127 -12.58 20.07 1.17
C GLU A 127 -11.63 20.93 2.00
N ASP A 128 -12.18 21.58 3.02
CA ASP A 128 -11.36 22.35 3.96
C ASP A 128 -10.44 21.39 4.73
N GLY A 129 -9.19 21.80 4.93
CA GLY A 129 -8.17 20.96 5.56
C GLY A 129 -7.55 19.89 4.65
N ASP A 130 -7.91 19.81 3.37
CA ASP A 130 -7.23 18.93 2.42
C ASP A 130 -5.73 19.29 2.33
N TYR A 131 -4.88 18.28 2.46
CA TYR A 131 -3.43 18.42 2.34
C TYR A 131 -2.94 17.68 1.10
N ILE A 132 -2.27 18.43 0.22
CA ILE A 132 -1.76 17.93 -1.06
C ILE A 132 -0.25 18.06 -1.06
N TYR A 133 0.44 16.93 -1.18
CA TYR A 133 1.88 16.89 -1.30
C TYR A 133 2.28 16.18 -2.59
N ILE A 134 3.08 16.86 -3.40
CA ILE A 134 3.64 16.31 -4.63
C ILE A 134 5.13 16.08 -4.38
N PRO A 135 5.64 14.84 -4.41
CA PRO A 135 7.06 14.60 -4.20
C PRO A 135 7.90 15.06 -5.41
N PRO A 136 9.22 15.23 -5.24
CA PRO A 136 10.14 15.28 -6.37
C PRO A 136 10.20 13.91 -7.06
N ARG A 137 10.56 13.90 -8.35
CA ARG A 137 10.69 12.69 -9.17
C ARG A 137 11.81 11.82 -8.63
N PRO A 138 11.48 10.62 -8.11
CA PRO A 138 12.50 9.65 -7.77
C PRO A 138 13.16 9.13 -9.04
N ASN A 139 14.38 8.63 -8.91
CA ASN A 139 15.13 7.99 -10.00
C ASN A 139 15.52 6.56 -9.62
N TYR A 140 14.76 5.93 -8.71
CA TYR A 140 15.04 4.62 -8.16
C TYR A 140 13.78 3.76 -8.02
N ILE A 141 14.00 2.45 -7.94
CA ILE A 141 13.06 1.42 -7.50
C ILE A 141 13.56 0.92 -6.15
N LEU A 142 12.66 0.66 -5.21
CA LEU A 142 13.01 0.06 -3.93
C LEU A 142 12.64 -1.42 -3.92
N VAL A 143 13.53 -2.30 -3.45
CA VAL A 143 13.25 -3.74 -3.32
C VAL A 143 13.39 -4.16 -1.86
N LEU A 144 12.32 -4.71 -1.29
CA LEU A 144 12.21 -5.04 0.13
C LEU A 144 11.73 -6.49 0.35
N GLY A 145 12.04 -7.03 1.53
CA GLY A 145 11.56 -8.33 1.98
C GLY A 145 12.54 -9.48 1.71
N GLU A 146 12.03 -10.66 1.37
CA GLU A 146 12.78 -11.90 1.17
C GLU A 146 13.56 -11.96 -0.14
N VAL A 147 14.52 -11.05 -0.27
CA VAL A 147 15.52 -11.01 -1.34
C VAL A 147 16.92 -11.14 -0.75
N TYR A 148 17.89 -11.55 -1.55
CA TYR A 148 19.28 -11.67 -1.06
C TYR A 148 19.86 -10.30 -0.67
N ASN A 149 19.46 -9.23 -1.35
CA ASN A 149 19.90 -7.87 -1.01
C ASN A 149 18.75 -6.84 -1.08
N GLN A 150 18.34 -6.31 0.08
CA GLN A 150 17.31 -5.27 0.14
C GLN A 150 17.95 -3.89 -0.10
N ILE A 151 17.70 -3.30 -1.28
CA ILE A 151 18.37 -2.07 -1.71
C ILE A 151 17.49 -1.22 -2.63
N SER A 152 17.87 0.05 -2.81
CA SER A 152 17.36 0.92 -3.86
C SER A 152 18.20 0.78 -5.12
N LEU A 153 17.56 0.53 -6.26
CA LEU A 153 18.18 0.37 -7.57
C LEU A 153 17.82 1.55 -8.48
N PRO A 154 18.72 2.05 -9.34
CA PRO A 154 18.37 3.08 -10.31
C PRO A 154 17.21 2.65 -11.20
N TYR A 155 16.26 3.54 -11.43
CA TYR A 155 15.16 3.29 -12.36
C TYR A 155 15.66 3.30 -13.81
N ILE A 156 15.30 2.26 -14.55
CA ILE A 156 15.53 2.15 -15.99
C ILE A 156 14.19 1.98 -16.69
N LYS A 157 13.91 2.90 -17.61
CA LYS A 157 12.64 2.96 -18.34
C LYS A 157 12.34 1.64 -19.06
N GLY A 158 11.13 1.12 -18.85
CA GLY A 158 10.63 -0.08 -19.51
C GLY A 158 11.18 -1.40 -18.96
N LYS A 159 12.02 -1.39 -17.93
CA LYS A 159 12.48 -2.62 -17.30
C LYS A 159 11.37 -3.25 -16.43
N PRO A 160 11.19 -4.58 -16.53
CA PRO A 160 10.14 -5.27 -15.79
C PRO A 160 10.53 -5.51 -14.33
N LEU A 161 9.56 -5.90 -13.51
CA LEU A 161 9.75 -6.31 -12.13
C LEU A 161 10.85 -7.38 -11.98
N SER A 162 10.83 -8.41 -12.84
CA SER A 162 11.81 -9.51 -12.85
C SER A 162 13.25 -9.03 -12.97
N TYR A 163 13.51 -8.01 -13.79
CA TYR A 163 14.84 -7.42 -13.96
C TYR A 163 15.40 -6.88 -12.65
N TYR A 164 14.59 -6.18 -11.86
CA TYR A 164 15.04 -5.63 -10.57
C TYR A 164 15.21 -6.71 -9.51
N LEU A 165 14.40 -7.78 -9.54
CA LEU A 165 14.60 -8.94 -8.66
C LEU A 165 15.91 -9.66 -8.97
N GLU A 166 16.28 -9.78 -10.24
CA GLU A 166 17.56 -10.38 -10.64
C GLU A 166 18.76 -9.55 -10.12
N LEU A 167 18.68 -8.22 -10.21
CA LEU A 167 19.75 -7.31 -9.74
C LEU A 167 20.01 -7.41 -8.23
N VAL A 168 19.03 -7.84 -7.44
CA VAL A 168 19.21 -8.09 -5.99
C VAL A 168 19.63 -9.52 -5.66
N GLY A 169 20.04 -10.31 -6.68
CA GLY A 169 20.43 -11.71 -6.54
C GLY A 169 19.24 -12.69 -6.50
N GLY A 170 18.04 -12.22 -6.82
CA GLY A 170 16.80 -12.99 -6.71
C GLY A 170 16.21 -13.04 -5.30
N THR A 171 15.24 -13.92 -5.13
CA THR A 171 14.51 -14.12 -3.88
C THR A 171 15.15 -15.21 -3.01
N THR A 172 15.00 -15.14 -1.69
CA THR A 172 15.46 -16.21 -0.78
C THR A 172 14.56 -17.46 -0.90
N PRO A 173 15.00 -18.66 -0.46
CA PRO A 173 14.14 -19.86 -0.43
C PRO A 173 12.86 -19.69 0.40
N ASN A 174 12.91 -18.79 1.39
CA ASN A 174 11.80 -18.44 2.27
C ASN A 174 10.85 -17.41 1.65
N ALA A 175 11.09 -16.92 0.42
CA ALA A 175 10.21 -15.95 -0.22
C ALA A 175 8.87 -16.56 -0.67
N ASP A 176 7.78 -15.82 -0.47
CA ASP A 176 6.43 -16.14 -0.95
C ASP A 176 6.20 -15.52 -2.33
N LEU A 177 6.57 -16.26 -3.37
CA LEU A 177 6.57 -15.80 -4.75
C LEU A 177 5.16 -15.50 -5.30
N GLU A 178 4.14 -16.17 -4.78
CA GLU A 178 2.75 -15.97 -5.24
C GLU A 178 2.13 -14.68 -4.70
N ASN A 179 2.68 -14.16 -3.60
CA ASN A 179 2.17 -12.98 -2.92
C ASN A 179 3.11 -11.77 -3.06
N ILE A 180 4.00 -11.76 -4.06
CA ILE A 180 4.77 -10.56 -4.41
C ILE A 180 3.80 -9.46 -4.86
N TYR A 181 4.05 -8.24 -4.42
CA TYR A 181 3.28 -7.07 -4.84
C TYR A 181 4.16 -5.84 -5.02
N VAL A 182 3.66 -4.90 -5.80
CA VAL A 182 4.27 -3.59 -6.06
C VAL A 182 3.45 -2.52 -5.37
N ILE A 183 4.12 -1.66 -4.61
CA ILE A 183 3.54 -0.42 -4.10
C ILE A 183 3.93 0.69 -5.08
N LYS A 184 2.94 1.27 -5.74
CA LYS A 184 3.09 2.43 -6.62
C LYS A 184 3.42 3.67 -5.81
N ALA A 185 4.01 4.68 -6.44
CA ALA A 185 4.38 5.91 -5.75
C ALA A 185 3.20 6.65 -5.08
N ASN A 186 2.00 6.64 -5.67
CA ASN A 186 0.78 7.17 -5.04
C ASN A 186 0.23 6.29 -3.89
N GLY A 187 0.85 5.15 -3.61
CA GLY A 187 0.48 4.22 -2.52
C GLY A 187 -0.51 3.13 -2.92
N ARG A 188 -0.92 3.08 -4.20
CA ARG A 188 -1.71 1.95 -4.73
C ARG A 188 -0.88 0.68 -4.68
N VAL A 189 -1.55 -0.45 -4.42
CA VAL A 189 -0.91 -1.76 -4.38
C VAL A 189 -1.37 -2.57 -5.59
N ILE A 190 -0.41 -3.12 -6.32
CA ILE A 190 -0.64 -4.02 -7.45
C ILE A 190 -0.06 -5.37 -7.07
N SER A 191 -0.90 -6.40 -7.04
CA SER A 191 -0.51 -7.79 -6.78
C SER A 191 -0.66 -8.62 -8.05
N ARG A 192 -0.04 -9.80 -8.06
CA ARG A 192 -0.19 -10.77 -9.15
C ARG A 192 -1.65 -11.08 -9.49
N ARG A 193 -2.50 -11.24 -8.47
CA ARG A 193 -3.94 -11.50 -8.64
C ARG A 193 -4.64 -10.37 -9.40
N ASN A 194 -4.42 -9.13 -8.98
CA ASN A 194 -5.09 -7.96 -9.57
C ASN A 194 -4.53 -7.64 -10.97
N TYR A 195 -3.25 -7.93 -11.23
CA TYR A 195 -2.61 -7.65 -12.51
C TYR A 195 -3.11 -8.57 -13.63
N ASN A 196 -3.32 -9.86 -13.32
CA ASN A 196 -3.84 -10.81 -14.29
C ASN A 196 -5.28 -10.47 -14.72
N GLU A 197 -6.10 -9.91 -13.82
CA GLU A 197 -7.45 -9.42 -14.13
C GLU A 197 -7.45 -8.14 -15.00
N LEU A 198 -6.43 -7.29 -14.86
CA LEU A 198 -6.31 -6.05 -15.64
C LEU A 198 -5.87 -6.27 -17.10
N LEU A 199 -5.26 -7.42 -17.41
CA LEU A 199 -4.67 -7.69 -18.72
C LEU A 199 -5.28 -8.86 -19.47
N SER A 200 -6.15 -9.67 -18.87
CA SER A 200 -6.62 -10.91 -19.49
C SER A 200 -7.39 -10.69 -20.80
N PHE A 201 -6.83 -11.21 -21.90
CA PHE A 201 -7.57 -11.72 -23.05
C PHE A 201 -7.18 -13.19 -23.29
N GLU A 202 -8.14 -14.03 -23.70
CA GLU A 202 -7.98 -15.49 -23.88
C GLU A 202 -8.71 -16.03 -25.14
N TRP A 203 -8.16 -17.03 -25.84
CA TRP A 203 -8.84 -17.76 -26.94
C TRP A 203 -8.35 -19.20 -27.17
N ASN A 204 -9.14 -20.17 -26.74
CA ASN A 204 -8.97 -21.58 -27.09
C ASN A 204 -9.72 -21.90 -28.41
N ASN A 205 -9.30 -22.93 -29.16
CA ASN A 205 -9.84 -23.30 -30.49
C ASN A 205 -9.72 -22.23 -31.61
N GLY A 206 -8.66 -21.41 -31.60
CA GLY A 206 -8.37 -20.51 -32.75
C GLY A 206 -7.56 -19.24 -32.47
N LYS A 207 -7.27 -18.94 -31.19
CA LYS A 207 -6.31 -17.96 -30.63
C LYS A 207 -6.51 -16.45 -30.92
N LEU A 208 -6.64 -15.64 -29.87
CA LEU A 208 -5.57 -14.90 -29.19
C LEU A 208 -5.66 -14.85 -27.63
N TYR A 209 -4.54 -15.02 -26.92
CA TYR A 209 -4.42 -14.71 -25.47
C TYR A 209 -3.39 -13.58 -25.24
N PHE A 210 -3.60 -12.68 -24.29
CA PHE A 210 -2.54 -11.83 -23.70
C PHE A 210 -2.65 -11.81 -22.18
N GLY A 211 -1.94 -12.70 -21.49
CA GLY A 211 -1.55 -12.49 -20.10
C GLY A 211 -0.08 -12.12 -20.09
N ARG A 212 0.30 -10.87 -19.81
CA ARG A 212 1.68 -10.61 -19.38
C ARG A 212 1.81 -11.17 -17.98
N ASP A 213 2.88 -11.91 -17.69
CA ASP A 213 3.14 -12.31 -16.31
C ASP A 213 3.31 -11.04 -15.47
N PHE A 214 2.89 -11.10 -14.21
CA PHE A 214 3.15 -10.04 -13.24
C PHE A 214 4.65 -9.71 -13.14
N MET A 215 5.50 -10.72 -13.34
CA MET A 215 6.95 -10.55 -13.42
C MET A 215 7.41 -9.67 -14.60
N ASP A 216 6.63 -9.61 -15.69
CA ASP A 216 6.91 -8.79 -16.88
C ASP A 216 6.30 -7.39 -16.79
N MET A 217 5.65 -7.05 -15.68
CA MET A 217 5.08 -5.73 -15.46
C MET A 217 6.19 -4.66 -15.49
N PRO A 218 6.12 -3.66 -16.39
CA PRO A 218 7.06 -2.54 -16.37
C PRO A 218 6.83 -1.71 -15.11
N LEU A 219 7.91 -1.39 -14.40
CA LEU A 219 7.85 -0.51 -13.25
C LEU A 219 7.97 0.96 -13.66
N GLU A 220 7.54 1.84 -12.78
CA GLU A 220 7.68 3.30 -12.87
C GLU A 220 8.57 3.82 -11.74
N GLU A 221 9.05 5.05 -11.88
CA GLU A 221 9.92 5.68 -10.89
C GLU A 221 9.29 5.68 -9.48
N GLY A 222 10.05 5.27 -8.46
CA GLY A 222 9.56 5.28 -7.08
C GLY A 222 8.64 4.12 -6.71
N ASP A 223 8.39 3.19 -7.63
CA ASP A 223 7.74 1.93 -7.28
C ASP A 223 8.59 1.15 -6.27
N THR A 224 7.91 0.41 -5.40
CA THR A 224 8.55 -0.49 -4.43
C THR A 224 8.09 -1.92 -4.68
N ILE A 225 9.03 -2.83 -4.91
CA ILE A 225 8.79 -4.26 -4.95
C ILE A 225 8.86 -4.80 -3.52
N VAL A 226 7.82 -5.49 -3.09
CA VAL A 226 7.81 -6.17 -1.80
C VAL A 226 7.68 -7.67 -2.02
N VAL A 227 8.66 -8.41 -1.49
CA VAL A 227 8.70 -9.88 -1.51
C VAL A 227 8.41 -10.40 -0.10
N PRO A 228 7.21 -10.90 0.18
CA PRO A 228 6.88 -11.38 1.52
C PRO A 228 7.61 -12.69 1.86
N THR A 229 7.67 -13.00 3.15
CA THR A 229 8.13 -14.31 3.64
C THR A 229 7.01 -15.35 3.51
N LYS A 230 7.37 -16.58 3.14
CA LYS A 230 6.56 -17.80 3.27
C LYS A 230 6.32 -18.02 4.75
N LEU A 231 5.26 -17.42 5.22
CA LEU A 231 4.81 -17.68 6.56
C LEU A 231 4.03 -19.00 6.52
N LYS A 232 4.51 -20.01 7.25
CA LYS A 232 3.74 -21.22 7.58
C LYS A 232 2.69 -20.87 8.63
N ILE A 233 1.79 -19.96 8.27
CA ILE A 233 0.72 -19.51 9.16
C ILE A 233 -0.44 -20.49 9.02
N PRO A 234 -1.04 -20.94 10.15
CA PRO A 234 -2.34 -21.59 10.10
C PRO A 234 -3.31 -20.74 9.27
N VAL A 235 -4.10 -21.40 8.40
CA VAL A 235 -4.91 -20.76 7.33
C VAL A 235 -5.75 -19.57 7.83
N LEU A 236 -6.21 -19.64 9.08
CA LEU A 236 -7.04 -18.64 9.75
C LEU A 236 -6.39 -17.24 9.90
N TRP A 237 -5.05 -17.15 9.92
CA TRP A 237 -4.31 -15.93 10.26
C TRP A 237 -3.72 -15.19 9.05
N ARG A 238 -3.81 -15.78 7.85
CA ARG A 238 -3.23 -15.23 6.62
C ARG A 238 -3.79 -13.85 6.23
N PRO A 239 -5.11 -13.57 6.33
CA PRO A 239 -5.66 -12.26 5.97
C PRO A 239 -5.12 -11.14 6.86
N LEU A 240 -5.09 -11.37 8.18
CA LEU A 240 -4.64 -10.40 9.17
C LEU A 240 -3.19 -9.97 8.96
N ILE A 241 -2.27 -10.91 8.72
CA ILE A 241 -0.86 -10.58 8.56
C ILE A 241 -0.61 -9.86 7.23
N ARG A 242 -1.30 -10.24 6.15
CA ARG A 242 -1.21 -9.54 4.86
C ARG A 242 -1.60 -8.07 5.02
N ASP A 243 -2.72 -7.82 5.68
CA ASP A 243 -3.27 -6.48 5.85
C ASP A 243 -2.38 -5.64 6.79
N VAL A 244 -1.74 -6.24 7.80
CA VAL A 244 -0.75 -5.59 8.67
C VAL A 244 0.54 -5.22 7.95
N VAL A 245 1.09 -6.15 7.16
CA VAL A 245 2.29 -5.89 6.39
C VAL A 245 2.02 -4.75 5.40
N GLN A 246 0.86 -4.77 4.74
CA GLN A 246 0.41 -3.69 3.86
C GLN A 246 0.27 -2.35 4.61
N ILE A 247 -0.35 -2.35 5.79
CA ILE A 247 -0.45 -1.18 6.67
C ILE A 247 0.94 -0.66 7.05
N ILE A 248 1.87 -1.53 7.44
CA ILE A 248 3.23 -1.14 7.84
C ILE A 248 3.98 -0.53 6.67
N PHE A 249 3.89 -1.08 5.46
CA PHE A 249 4.55 -0.49 4.29
C PHE A 249 3.91 0.83 3.86
N GLN A 250 2.58 0.93 3.91
CA GLN A 250 1.90 2.21 3.70
C GLN A 250 2.27 3.23 4.78
N ALA A 251 2.43 2.80 6.03
CA ALA A 251 2.91 3.59 7.16
C ALA A 251 4.38 4.03 6.97
N ILE A 252 5.25 3.20 6.39
CA ILE A 252 6.64 3.56 6.06
C ILE A 252 6.65 4.62 4.96
N SER A 253 5.85 4.44 3.90
CA SER A 253 5.73 5.45 2.82
C SER A 253 5.23 6.80 3.33
N THR A 254 4.35 6.80 4.35
CA THR A 254 3.80 8.00 4.99
C THR A 254 4.71 8.57 6.08
N ALA A 255 5.43 7.75 6.83
CA ALA A 255 6.42 8.20 7.82
C ALA A 255 7.64 8.86 7.16
N VAL A 256 8.07 8.38 5.98
CA VAL A 256 9.09 9.05 5.15
C VAL A 256 8.64 10.46 4.76
N LEU A 257 7.33 10.70 4.64
CA LEU A 257 6.75 12.03 4.39
C LEU A 257 6.65 12.86 5.67
N ALA A 258 6.20 12.26 6.79
CA ALA A 258 6.09 12.96 8.07
C ALA A 258 7.43 13.45 8.63
N LYS A 259 8.54 12.78 8.29
CA LYS A 259 9.91 13.21 8.67
C LYS A 259 10.46 14.35 7.79
N ARG A 260 9.78 14.67 6.67
CA ARG A 260 10.10 15.79 5.77
C ARG A 260 9.16 17.00 5.97
N LEU A 261 8.15 16.85 6.83
CA LEU A 261 7.33 17.93 7.40
C LEU A 261 8.01 18.47 8.66
#